data_AF-A0A643C2P6-F1
#
_entry.id   AF-A0A643C2P6-F1
#
_cell.length_a   1.000
_cell.length_b   1.000
_cell.length_c   1.000
_cell.angle_alpha   90.00
_cell.angle_beta   90.00
_cell.angle_gamma   90.00
#
_symmetry.space_group_name_H-M   'P 1'
#
loop_
_entity.id
_entity.type
_entity.pdbx_description
1 polymer ?
#
loop_
_entity_poly.entity_id
_entity_poly.type
_entity_poly.pdbx_seq_one_letter_code
_entity_poly.pdbx_strand_id
1 'polypeptide(L)'
;MRGSRRLLVLSENPPSFTITVTSEAGENDETVQTTLKFTYSEKYPDEAPLYEIFSQLNLDDNDVSDILKLLALQAEENLGMVMIFTLVTAVQEKLNEMVDQIKTRREEEKKQKEKEAEEAEKQLFHGTPVTIENFLSWKAKFDAELLEIKKKRMKEEEQAGKNKLSGMTPHIQFPLSPPILFLM
;
A
#
# COMPACT_ATOMS: atom_id res chain seq x y z
N MET A 1 21.20 19.47 7.27
CA MET A 1 21.37 20.44 6.16
C MET A 1 20.22 21.43 6.28
N ARG A 2 20.47 22.74 6.38
CA ARG A 2 19.38 23.74 6.50
C ARG A 2 18.50 23.67 5.24
N GLY A 3 17.18 23.70 5.41
CA GLY A 3 16.20 23.67 4.31
C GLY A 3 16.55 24.65 3.19
N SER A 4 16.39 24.22 1.93
CA SER A 4 16.71 25.03 0.75
C SER A 4 15.53 25.95 0.40
N ARG A 5 15.82 27.23 0.16
CA ARG A 5 14.85 28.23 -0.31
C ARG A 5 15.27 28.74 -1.68
N ARG A 6 14.42 28.59 -2.70
CA ARG A 6 14.67 29.10 -4.06
C ARG A 6 13.63 30.16 -4.40
N LEU A 7 14.07 31.32 -4.90
CA LEU A 7 13.20 32.42 -5.35
C LEU A 7 13.24 32.52 -6.88
N LEU A 8 12.07 32.62 -7.51
CA LEU A 8 11.92 32.88 -8.95
C LEU A 8 10.94 34.03 -9.15
N VAL A 9 11.30 35.03 -9.94
CA VAL A 9 10.42 36.16 -10.28
C VAL A 9 9.57 35.78 -11.50
N LEU A 10 8.25 35.99 -11.44
CA LEU A 10 7.31 35.52 -12.46
C LEU A 10 6.73 36.64 -13.33
N SER A 11 6.43 37.81 -12.77
CA SER A 11 5.88 38.95 -13.50
C SER A 11 6.18 40.26 -12.80
N GLU A 12 6.28 41.35 -13.58
CA GLU A 12 6.50 42.71 -13.06
C GLU A 12 5.19 43.50 -12.86
N ASN A 13 4.06 43.07 -13.46
CA ASN A 13 2.77 43.74 -13.35
C ASN A 13 1.57 42.77 -13.38
N PRO A 14 0.87 42.55 -12.25
CA PRO A 14 1.30 42.91 -10.90
C PRO A 14 2.58 42.13 -10.51
N PRO A 15 3.45 42.72 -9.68
CA PRO A 15 4.70 42.10 -9.31
C PRO A 15 4.43 40.81 -8.52
N SER A 16 4.89 39.69 -9.08
CA SER A 16 4.69 38.36 -8.51
C SER A 16 5.95 37.51 -8.62
N PHE A 17 6.14 36.66 -7.61
CA PHE A 17 7.29 35.78 -7.49
C PHE A 17 6.87 34.50 -6.78
N THR A 18 7.65 33.46 -6.98
CA THR A 18 7.51 32.20 -6.25
C THR A 18 8.67 31.96 -5.31
N ILE A 19 8.38 31.38 -4.16
CA ILE A 19 9.35 30.86 -3.22
C ILE A 19 9.07 29.38 -3.01
N THR A 20 10.06 28.56 -3.35
CA THR A 20 10.06 27.14 -3.01
C THR A 20 10.68 26.98 -1.63
N VAL A 21 9.94 26.30 -0.74
CA VAL A 21 10.33 25.98 0.62
C VAL A 21 10.38 24.45 0.74
N THR A 22 11.50 23.93 1.24
CA THR A 22 11.71 22.49 1.43
C THR A 22 11.99 22.24 2.89
N SER A 23 11.37 21.20 3.48
CA SER A 23 11.69 20.78 4.84
C SER A 23 13.16 20.38 4.97
N GLU A 24 13.64 20.29 6.20
CA GLU A 24 14.87 19.56 6.45
C GLU A 24 14.70 18.08 6.09
N ALA A 25 15.81 17.42 5.74
CA ALA A 25 15.83 16.00 5.44
C ALA A 25 15.48 15.21 6.71
N GLY A 26 14.43 14.40 6.63
CA GLY A 26 14.10 13.42 7.67
C GLY A 26 15.13 12.28 7.72
N GLU A 27 14.93 11.32 8.62
CA GLU A 27 15.87 10.21 8.85
C GLU A 27 16.19 9.34 7.61
N ASN A 28 15.35 9.36 6.58
CA ASN A 28 15.52 8.60 5.33
C ASN A 28 15.80 9.49 4.10
N ASP A 29 16.31 10.71 4.30
CA ASP A 29 16.44 11.73 3.25
C ASP A 29 15.10 12.14 2.58
N GLU A 30 13.97 11.79 3.21
CA GLU A 30 12.65 12.24 2.77
C GLU A 30 12.46 13.72 3.12
N THR A 31 11.89 14.47 2.17
CA THR A 31 11.56 15.88 2.35
C THR A 31 10.15 16.17 1.86
N VAL A 32 9.50 17.14 2.47
CA VAL A 32 8.27 17.75 1.95
C VAL A 32 8.61 19.11 1.38
N GLN A 33 7.89 19.51 0.34
CA GLN A 33 8.18 20.76 -0.36
C GLN A 33 6.88 21.43 -0.79
N THR A 34 6.85 22.75 -0.69
CA THR A 34 5.79 23.57 -1.27
C THR A 34 6.40 24.78 -1.99
N THR A 35 5.79 25.16 -3.11
CA THR A 35 6.13 26.38 -3.83
C THR A 35 4.97 27.35 -3.69
N LEU A 36 5.22 28.44 -2.96
CA LEU A 36 4.26 29.52 -2.76
C LEU A 36 4.47 30.57 -3.85
N LYS A 37 3.40 30.99 -4.50
CA LYS A 37 3.39 32.17 -5.36
C LYS A 37 2.78 33.32 -4.59
N PHE A 38 3.51 34.42 -4.51
CA PHE A 38 3.06 35.68 -3.93
C PHE A 38 2.86 36.70 -5.03
N THR A 39 1.76 37.45 -4.93
CA THR A 39 1.48 38.61 -5.79
C THR A 39 1.19 39.79 -4.88
N TYR A 40 1.95 40.88 -5.04
CA TYR A 40 1.72 42.07 -4.24
C TYR A 40 0.39 42.73 -4.65
N SER A 41 -0.40 43.11 -3.64
CA SER A 41 -1.55 43.99 -3.81
C SER A 41 -1.08 45.45 -3.84
N GLU A 42 -1.90 46.35 -4.40
CA GLU A 42 -1.61 47.78 -4.42
C GLU A 42 -1.51 48.40 -3.02
N LYS A 43 -2.14 47.75 -2.03
CA LYS A 43 -2.19 48.22 -0.63
C LYS A 43 -1.23 47.47 0.29
N TYR A 44 -0.39 46.58 -0.22
CA TYR A 44 0.60 45.90 0.60
C TYR A 44 1.62 46.92 1.17
N PRO A 45 1.97 46.87 2.48
CA PRO A 45 1.66 45.82 3.46
C PRO A 45 0.40 46.04 4.32
N ASP A 46 -0.36 47.12 4.11
CA ASP A 46 -1.61 47.37 4.86
C ASP A 46 -2.69 46.33 4.52
N GLU A 47 -2.61 45.73 3.34
CA GLU A 47 -3.38 44.54 2.94
C GLU A 47 -2.44 43.35 2.70
N ALA A 48 -2.91 42.15 3.04
CA ALA A 48 -2.17 40.93 2.79
C ALA A 48 -1.84 40.75 1.30
N PRO A 49 -0.69 40.15 0.95
CA PRO A 49 -0.42 39.79 -0.43
C PRO A 49 -1.35 38.65 -0.84
N LEU A 50 -1.63 38.52 -2.15
CA LEU A 50 -2.26 37.32 -2.65
C LEU A 50 -1.22 36.19 -2.61
N TYR A 51 -1.61 35.04 -2.05
CA TYR A 51 -0.76 33.86 -2.01
C TYR A 51 -1.53 32.63 -2.48
N GLU A 52 -0.82 31.76 -3.20
CA GLU A 52 -1.34 30.48 -3.69
C GLU A 52 -0.24 29.42 -3.65
N ILE A 53 -0.62 28.16 -3.47
CA ILE A 53 0.31 27.03 -3.58
C ILE A 53 0.38 26.64 -5.06
N PHE A 54 1.52 26.93 -5.68
CA PHE A 54 1.77 26.67 -7.10
C PHE A 54 2.11 25.19 -7.37
N SER A 55 2.80 24.55 -6.43
CA SER A 55 3.17 23.13 -6.51
C SER A 55 3.47 22.59 -5.13
N GLN A 56 3.20 21.30 -4.90
CA GLN A 56 3.51 20.61 -3.66
C GLN A 56 4.15 19.24 -3.94
N LEU A 57 4.99 18.75 -3.02
CA LEU A 57 5.62 17.43 -3.07
C LEU A 57 5.50 16.78 -1.69
N ASN A 58 5.05 15.51 -1.67
CA ASN A 58 4.84 14.74 -0.45
C ASN A 58 3.86 15.38 0.55
N LEU A 59 2.92 16.20 0.07
CA LEU A 59 1.86 16.82 0.86
C LEU A 59 0.50 16.44 0.28
N ASP A 60 -0.44 16.09 1.15
CA ASP A 60 -1.84 15.83 0.77
C ASP A 60 -2.72 17.09 0.89
N ASP A 61 -3.98 16.96 0.53
CA ASP A 61 -4.92 18.10 0.51
C ASP A 61 -5.23 18.65 1.92
N ASN A 62 -5.19 17.82 2.97
CA ASN A 62 -5.35 18.28 4.34
C ASN A 62 -4.11 19.08 4.78
N ASP A 63 -2.91 18.60 4.46
CA ASP A 63 -1.66 19.29 4.73
C ASP A 63 -1.65 20.68 4.07
N VAL A 64 -2.04 20.73 2.79
CA VAL A 64 -2.20 21.99 2.03
C VAL A 64 -3.20 22.92 2.70
N SER A 65 -4.36 22.39 3.11
CA SER A 65 -5.37 23.19 3.79
C SER A 65 -4.84 23.79 5.09
N ASP A 66 -4.05 23.06 5.86
CA ASP A 66 -3.50 23.54 7.12
C ASP A 66 -2.40 24.58 6.91
N ILE A 67 -1.58 24.44 5.86
CA ILE A 67 -0.63 25.48 5.45
C ILE A 67 -1.37 26.78 5.06
N LEU A 68 -2.47 26.69 4.31
CA LEU A 68 -3.25 27.87 3.92
C LEU A 68 -3.92 28.55 5.13
N LYS A 69 -4.44 27.79 6.09
CA LYS A 69 -4.97 28.34 7.34
C LYS A 69 -3.89 29.06 8.14
N LEU A 70 -2.69 28.47 8.24
CA LEU A 70 -1.54 29.09 8.90
C LEU A 70 -1.15 30.39 8.22
N LEU A 71 -1.07 30.41 6.88
CA LEU A 71 -0.76 31.62 6.12
C LEU A 71 -1.81 32.72 6.33
N ALA A 72 -3.09 32.38 6.38
CA ALA A 72 -4.16 33.33 6.66
C ALA A 72 -4.01 33.98 8.05
N LEU A 73 -3.78 33.16 9.07
CA LEU A 73 -3.56 33.64 10.43
C LEU A 73 -2.34 34.57 10.51
N GLN A 74 -1.20 34.13 9.98
CA GLN A 74 0.03 34.91 10.00
C GLN A 74 -0.07 36.20 9.19
N ALA A 75 -0.82 36.20 8.07
CA ALA A 75 -1.04 37.40 7.28
C ALA A 75 -1.87 38.44 8.04
N GLU A 76 -2.93 38.02 8.74
CA GLU A 76 -3.78 38.91 9.54
C GLU A 76 -3.02 39.53 10.71
N GLU A 77 -2.20 38.74 11.41
CA GLU A 77 -1.39 39.20 12.54
C GLU A 77 -0.29 40.21 12.14
N ASN A 78 0.14 40.17 10.87
CA ASN A 78 1.27 40.98 10.38
C ASN A 78 0.85 42.09 9.41
N LEU A 79 -0.44 42.44 9.34
CA LEU A 79 -0.92 43.59 8.55
C LEU A 79 -0.25 44.90 8.99
N GLY A 80 0.01 45.77 8.02
CA GLY A 80 0.73 47.04 8.23
C GLY A 80 2.25 46.89 8.29
N MET A 81 2.78 45.67 8.15
CA MET A 81 4.22 45.39 8.09
C MET A 81 4.56 44.41 6.98
N VAL A 82 5.79 44.50 6.47
CA VAL A 82 6.27 43.57 5.43
C VAL A 82 6.35 42.15 6.01
N MET A 83 5.52 41.23 5.49
CA MET A 83 5.27 39.91 6.09
C MET A 83 5.75 38.71 5.26
N ILE A 84 6.27 38.89 4.03
CA ILE A 84 6.68 37.76 3.15
C ILE A 84 7.66 36.81 3.84
N PHE A 85 8.68 37.33 4.53
CA PHE A 85 9.64 36.50 5.23
C PHE A 85 9.01 35.76 6.42
N THR A 86 8.09 36.41 7.13
CA THR A 86 7.31 35.81 8.23
C THR A 86 6.49 34.63 7.72
N LEU A 87 5.74 34.83 6.63
CA LEU A 87 4.93 33.78 6.00
C LEU A 87 5.79 32.58 5.55
N VAL A 88 6.91 32.85 4.87
CA VAL A 88 7.83 31.79 4.42
C VAL A 88 8.44 31.04 5.59
N THR A 89 8.75 31.73 6.70
CA THR A 89 9.32 31.11 7.89
C THR A 89 8.30 30.24 8.60
N ALA A 90 7.07 30.72 8.77
CA ALA A 90 5.98 29.94 9.34
C ALA A 90 5.70 28.67 8.53
N VAL A 91 5.69 28.77 7.19
CA VAL A 91 5.53 27.58 6.33
C VAL A 91 6.73 26.65 6.44
N GLN A 92 7.95 27.16 6.52
CA GLN A 92 9.15 26.33 6.71
C GLN A 92 9.05 25.50 7.99
N GLU A 93 8.65 26.12 9.10
CA GLU A 93 8.45 25.43 10.38
C GLU A 93 7.35 24.38 10.27
N LYS A 94 6.22 24.73 9.65
CA LYS A 94 5.11 23.79 9.44
C LYS A 94 5.49 22.58 8.61
N LEU A 95 6.27 22.77 7.54
CA LEU A 95 6.78 21.67 6.72
C LEU A 95 7.69 20.72 7.51
N ASN A 96 8.51 21.27 8.42
CA ASN A 96 9.35 20.46 9.30
C ASN A 96 8.51 19.66 10.32
N GLU A 97 7.37 20.16 10.78
CA GLU A 97 6.45 19.35 11.60
C GLU A 97 5.77 18.24 10.78
N MET A 98 5.39 18.55 9.54
CA MET A 98 4.66 17.62 8.67
C MET A 98 5.52 16.46 8.22
N VAL A 99 6.81 16.65 7.94
CA VAL A 99 7.70 15.53 7.54
C VAL A 99 7.75 14.44 8.62
N ASP A 100 7.74 14.82 9.90
CA ASP A 100 7.70 13.88 11.03
C ASP A 100 6.35 13.15 11.13
N GLN A 101 5.24 13.84 10.87
CA GLN A 101 3.89 13.25 10.90
C GLN A 101 3.64 12.30 9.72
N ILE A 102 4.08 12.67 8.52
CA ILE A 102 3.93 11.84 7.31
C ILE A 102 4.66 10.51 7.47
N LYS A 103 5.85 10.51 8.11
CA LYS A 103 6.57 9.29 8.45
C LYS A 103 5.71 8.36 9.31
N THR A 104 5.14 8.89 10.39
CA THR A 104 4.32 8.12 11.34
C THR A 104 3.12 7.48 10.63
N ARG A 105 2.41 8.27 9.81
CA ARG A 105 1.26 7.77 9.04
C ARG A 105 1.66 6.69 8.02
N ARG A 106 2.76 6.86 7.30
CA ARG A 106 3.23 5.86 6.30
C ARG A 106 3.65 4.55 6.96
N GLU A 107 4.32 4.61 8.11
CA GLU A 107 4.70 3.41 8.87
C GLU A 107 3.47 2.65 9.38
N GLU A 108 2.47 3.37 9.88
CA GLU A 108 1.20 2.79 10.34
C GLU A 108 0.41 2.15 9.18
N GLU A 109 0.29 2.83 8.04
CA GLU A 109 -0.38 2.29 6.85
C GLU A 109 0.31 1.02 6.32
N LYS A 110 1.65 1.02 6.31
CA LYS A 110 2.42 -0.17 5.90
C LYS A 110 2.15 -1.35 6.83
N LYS A 111 2.21 -1.11 8.14
CA LYS A 111 1.96 -2.14 9.16
C LYS A 111 0.54 -2.69 9.10
N GLN A 112 -0.44 -1.83 8.81
CA GLN A 112 -1.84 -2.23 8.66
C GLN A 112 -2.03 -3.13 7.42
N LYS A 113 -1.46 -2.74 6.27
CA LYS A 113 -1.50 -3.58 5.06
C LYS A 113 -0.81 -4.93 5.23
N GLU A 114 0.32 -4.97 5.93
CA GLU A 114 1.02 -6.23 6.24
C GLU A 114 0.15 -7.14 7.12
N LYS A 115 -0.53 -6.58 8.12
CA LYS A 115 -1.43 -7.34 8.99
C LYS A 115 -2.65 -7.90 8.24
N GLU A 116 -3.24 -7.12 7.35
CA GLU A 116 -4.36 -7.57 6.49
C GLU A 116 -3.93 -8.67 5.52
N ALA A 117 -2.72 -8.56 4.96
CA ALA A 117 -2.15 -9.60 4.10
C ALA A 117 -1.89 -10.90 4.89
N GLU A 118 -1.32 -10.81 6.09
CA GLU A 118 -1.09 -11.97 6.97
C GLU A 118 -2.41 -12.64 7.37
N GLU A 119 -3.46 -11.86 7.64
CA GLU A 119 -4.79 -12.40 7.97
C GLU A 119 -5.45 -13.07 6.76
N ALA A 120 -5.31 -12.50 5.56
CA ALA A 120 -5.76 -13.14 4.33
C ALA A 120 -5.01 -14.45 4.05
N GLU A 121 -3.69 -14.48 4.26
CA GLU A 121 -2.89 -15.70 4.14
C GLU A 121 -3.27 -16.75 5.18
N LYS A 122 -3.53 -16.36 6.43
CA LYS A 122 -4.05 -17.26 7.47
C LYS A 122 -5.39 -17.87 7.08
N GLN A 123 -6.30 -17.08 6.51
CA GLN A 123 -7.59 -17.58 6.02
C GLN A 123 -7.45 -18.54 4.83
N LEU A 124 -6.48 -18.31 3.95
CA LEU A 124 -6.12 -19.24 2.86
C LEU A 124 -5.44 -20.53 3.39
N PHE A 125 -4.68 -20.44 4.47
CA PHE A 125 -3.94 -21.56 5.06
C PHE A 125 -4.83 -22.51 5.87
N HIS A 126 -6.00 -22.05 6.33
CA HIS A 126 -7.05 -22.93 6.82
C HIS A 126 -7.71 -23.67 5.64
N GLY A 127 -7.08 -24.78 5.22
CA GLY A 127 -7.72 -25.75 4.34
C GLY A 127 -9.08 -26.20 4.90
N THR A 128 -9.98 -26.64 4.02
CA THR A 128 -11.30 -27.16 4.42
C THR A 128 -11.11 -28.23 5.49
N PRO A 129 -11.69 -28.08 6.70
CA PRO A 129 -11.55 -29.09 7.73
C PRO A 129 -12.04 -30.42 7.17
N VAL A 130 -11.27 -31.48 7.39
CA VAL A 130 -11.66 -32.83 6.99
C VAL A 130 -12.80 -33.26 7.92
N THR A 131 -14.02 -32.94 7.52
CA THR A 131 -15.24 -33.45 8.15
C THR A 131 -15.43 -34.92 7.76
N ILE A 132 -16.16 -35.67 8.59
CA ILE A 132 -16.51 -37.08 8.33
C ILE A 132 -17.14 -37.22 6.93
N GLU A 133 -17.93 -36.24 6.50
CA GLU A 133 -18.52 -36.17 5.16
C GLU A 133 -17.47 -36.09 4.03
N ASN A 134 -16.40 -35.31 4.20
CA ASN A 134 -15.32 -35.23 3.22
C ASN A 134 -14.55 -36.55 3.14
N PHE A 135 -14.31 -37.20 4.27
CA PHE A 135 -13.69 -38.53 4.31
C PHE A 135 -14.58 -39.59 3.66
N LEU A 136 -15.90 -39.58 3.92
CA LEU A 136 -16.85 -40.49 3.29
C LEU A 136 -16.96 -40.27 1.78
N SER A 137 -16.96 -39.03 1.32
CA SER A 137 -16.97 -38.68 -0.11
C SER A 137 -15.69 -39.14 -0.81
N TRP A 138 -14.52 -38.94 -0.18
CA TRP A 138 -13.25 -39.47 -0.70
C TRP A 138 -13.23 -41.00 -0.71
N LYS A 139 -13.65 -41.64 0.39
CA LYS A 139 -13.74 -43.10 0.51
C LYS A 139 -14.69 -43.69 -0.53
N ALA A 140 -15.83 -43.05 -0.78
CA ALA A 140 -16.78 -43.49 -1.81
C ALA A 140 -16.17 -43.44 -3.22
N LYS A 141 -15.39 -42.39 -3.54
CA LYS A 141 -14.66 -42.31 -4.81
C LYS A 141 -13.58 -43.38 -4.92
N PHE A 142 -12.84 -43.62 -3.85
CA PHE A 142 -11.82 -44.68 -3.80
C PHE A 142 -12.41 -46.08 -3.96
N ASP A 143 -13.50 -46.38 -3.23
CA ASP A 143 -14.20 -47.67 -3.34
C ASP A 143 -14.79 -47.85 -4.75
N ALA A 144 -15.29 -46.78 -5.38
CA ALA A 144 -15.75 -46.80 -6.77
C ALA A 144 -14.61 -47.10 -7.77
N GLU A 145 -13.44 -46.45 -7.62
CA GLU A 145 -12.27 -46.75 -8.45
C GLU A 145 -11.78 -48.20 -8.27
N LEU A 146 -11.80 -48.72 -7.05
CA LEU A 146 -11.41 -50.10 -6.76
C LEU A 146 -12.38 -51.11 -7.41
N LEU A 147 -13.68 -50.81 -7.40
CA LEU A 147 -14.70 -51.63 -8.07
C LEU A 147 -14.55 -51.58 -9.59
N GLU A 148 -14.23 -50.42 -10.16
CA GLU A 148 -13.94 -50.26 -11.59
C GLU A 148 -12.73 -51.10 -12.00
N ILE A 149 -11.64 -51.07 -11.20
CA ILE A 149 -10.43 -51.88 -11.41
C ILE A 149 -10.75 -53.39 -11.32
N LYS A 150 -11.53 -53.82 -10.32
CA LYS A 150 -11.96 -55.22 -10.21
C LYS A 150 -12.81 -55.65 -11.40
N LYS A 151 -13.73 -54.80 -11.86
CA LYS A 151 -14.61 -55.09 -13.00
C LYS A 151 -13.84 -55.16 -14.32
N LYS A 152 -12.83 -54.30 -14.52
CA LYS A 152 -11.92 -54.38 -15.67
C LYS A 152 -11.10 -55.68 -15.65
N ARG A 153 -10.57 -56.08 -14.48
CA ARG A 153 -9.84 -57.34 -14.33
C ARG A 153 -10.68 -58.57 -14.62
N MET A 154 -11.92 -58.64 -14.14
CA MET A 154 -12.80 -59.78 -14.44
C MET A 154 -13.11 -59.88 -15.95
N LYS A 155 -13.30 -58.74 -16.64
CA LYS A 155 -13.49 -58.73 -18.10
C LYS A 155 -12.21 -59.13 -18.86
N GLU A 156 -11.04 -58.70 -18.39
CA GLU A 156 -9.75 -59.13 -18.97
C GLU A 156 -9.48 -60.62 -18.71
N GLU A 157 -9.80 -61.17 -17.54
CA GLU A 157 -9.68 -62.60 -17.24
C GLU A 157 -10.67 -63.45 -18.07
N GLU A 158 -11.90 -62.96 -18.29
CA GLU A 158 -12.90 -63.62 -19.14
C GLU A 158 -12.50 -63.61 -20.63
N GLN A 159 -11.76 -62.58 -21.07
CA GLN A 159 -11.17 -62.50 -22.42
C GLN A 159 -9.85 -63.27 -22.56
N ALA A 160 -9.07 -63.43 -21.48
CA ALA A 160 -7.80 -64.16 -21.47
C ALA A 160 -7.96 -65.69 -21.40
N GLY A 161 -9.16 -66.21 -21.12
CA GLY A 161 -9.47 -67.64 -21.07
C GLY A 161 -9.30 -68.44 -22.37
N LYS A 162 -8.86 -67.82 -23.48
CA LYS A 162 -8.58 -68.52 -24.75
C LYS A 162 -7.11 -68.72 -25.10
N ASN A 163 -6.13 -68.11 -24.43
CA ASN A 163 -4.70 -68.36 -24.69
C ASN A 163 -3.93 -68.67 -23.40
N LYS A 164 -3.32 -69.85 -23.33
CA LYS A 164 -2.62 -70.40 -22.17
C LYS A 164 -1.25 -69.74 -21.89
N LEU A 165 -0.90 -69.74 -20.59
CA LEU A 165 0.45 -69.83 -19.96
C LEU A 165 1.42 -68.63 -20.10
N SER A 166 1.68 -67.93 -18.97
CA SER A 166 3.03 -67.74 -18.39
C SER A 166 2.92 -66.85 -17.14
N GLY A 167 3.70 -67.18 -16.10
CA GLY A 167 3.70 -66.48 -14.82
C GLY A 167 4.14 -65.02 -14.92
N MET A 168 3.36 -64.14 -14.30
CA MET A 168 3.76 -62.76 -14.02
C MET A 168 3.07 -62.36 -12.72
N THR A 169 3.81 -62.35 -11.61
CA THR A 169 3.34 -61.78 -10.34
C THR A 169 3.04 -60.30 -10.57
N PRO A 170 1.78 -59.83 -10.43
CA PRO A 170 1.49 -58.42 -10.63
C PRO A 170 2.03 -57.64 -9.43
N HIS A 171 3.04 -56.81 -9.67
CA HIS A 171 3.44 -55.80 -8.70
C HIS A 171 2.30 -54.78 -8.63
N ILE A 172 1.45 -54.93 -7.62
CA ILE A 172 0.43 -53.93 -7.31
C ILE A 172 1.20 -52.70 -6.79
N GLN A 173 1.42 -51.72 -7.65
CA GLN A 173 1.65 -50.36 -7.17
C GLN A 173 0.33 -49.89 -6.57
N PHE A 174 0.23 -50.02 -5.24
CA PHE A 174 -0.80 -49.30 -4.51
C PHE A 174 -0.63 -47.81 -4.85
N PRO A 175 -1.71 -47.08 -5.20
CA PRO A 175 -1.61 -45.65 -5.30
C PRO A 175 -1.07 -45.14 -3.97
N LEU A 176 -0.04 -44.31 -4.10
CA LEU A 176 0.74 -43.68 -3.04
C LEU A 176 -0.19 -43.23 -1.92
N SER A 177 0.25 -43.45 -0.68
CA SER A 177 -0.42 -43.17 0.59
C SER A 177 -1.49 -42.06 0.55
N PRO A 178 -2.57 -42.19 1.36
CA PRO A 178 -3.53 -41.09 1.52
C PRO A 178 -2.78 -39.77 1.75
N PRO A 179 -3.26 -38.64 1.18
CA PRO A 179 -2.64 -37.34 1.42
C PRO A 179 -2.46 -37.19 2.93
N ILE A 180 -1.26 -36.80 3.37
CA ILE A 180 -0.88 -36.76 4.79
C ILE A 180 -1.97 -35.99 5.55
N LEU A 181 -2.85 -36.73 6.21
CA LEU A 181 -3.94 -36.21 7.03
C LEU A 181 -3.30 -35.76 8.32
N PHE A 182 -3.00 -34.46 8.43
CA PHE A 182 -2.70 -33.86 9.72
C PHE A 182 -4.00 -33.78 10.52
N LEU A 183 -4.19 -34.76 11.41
CA LEU A 183 -5.11 -34.65 12.54
C LEU A 183 -4.47 -33.67 13.54
N MET A 184 -5.11 -32.52 13.76
CA MET A 184 -4.88 -31.70 14.95
C MET A 184 -5.45 -32.39 16.19
#